data_AF-A0A817PWR8-F1
#
_entry.id   AF-A0A817PWR8-F1
#
_cell.length_a   1.000
_cell.length_b   1.000
_cell.length_c   1.000
_cell.angle_alpha   90.00
_cell.angle_beta   90.00
_cell.angle_gamma   90.00
#
_symmetry.space_group_name_H-M   'P 1'
#
loop_
_entity.id
_entity.type
_entity.pdbx_description
1 polymer ?
#
loop_
_entity_poly.entity_id
_entity_poly.type
_entity_poly.pdbx_seq_one_letter_code
_entity_poly.pdbx_strand_id
1 'polypeptide(L)'
;MRLKQGAVAFHQRKLDGMKNAIKFNLSKVRQKAQFWKQYEKTLIQLINAKSSEYATMFNDYMGQKMSSLTEQCISNDLTSIKTEIHNQTNNFMKDNNLLLKEIESLKFQALEEFIQQNITIQRNHLEKKPTPKAISTLEKFIEKVRNILKTNPRFIGHEVKHYNMIPDLLQRLMIYYCCFKTQLPLYESSLELLDKIEQNTVTTIATSTGS
;
A
#
# COMPACT_ATOMS: atom_id res chain seq x y z
N MET A 1 -32.94 3.72 18.32
CA MET A 1 -32.58 3.35 16.92
C MET A 1 -32.06 4.52 16.07
N ARG A 2 -32.78 5.65 15.96
CA ARG A 2 -32.39 6.79 15.09
C ARG A 2 -31.02 7.43 15.44
N LEU A 3 -30.67 7.52 16.73
CA LEU A 3 -29.40 8.14 17.15
C LEU A 3 -28.17 7.30 16.77
N LYS A 4 -28.25 5.96 16.89
CA LYS A 4 -27.22 5.03 16.41
C LYS A 4 -27.01 5.19 14.90
N GLN A 5 -28.10 5.20 14.13
CA GLN A 5 -28.04 5.38 12.67
C GLN A 5 -27.38 6.72 12.29
N GLY A 6 -27.65 7.79 13.04
CA GLY A 6 -27.00 9.09 12.85
C GLY A 6 -25.49 9.05 13.07
N ALA A 7 -25.02 8.39 14.14
CA ALA A 7 -23.59 8.23 14.43
C ALA A 7 -22.88 7.39 13.36
N VAL A 8 -23.48 6.28 12.94
CA VAL A 8 -22.97 5.41 11.87
C VAL A 8 -22.87 6.16 10.54
N ALA A 9 -23.91 6.90 10.15
CA ALA A 9 -23.91 7.71 8.94
C ALA A 9 -22.86 8.84 8.99
N PHE A 10 -22.61 9.41 10.18
CA PHE A 10 -21.56 10.41 10.35
C PHE A 10 -20.16 9.81 10.17
N HIS A 11 -19.87 8.69 10.82
CA HIS A 11 -18.60 7.97 10.69
C HIS A 11 -18.35 7.53 9.24
N GLN A 12 -19.36 6.96 8.58
CA GLN A 12 -19.28 6.53 7.19
C GLN A 12 -18.92 7.70 6.25
N ARG A 13 -19.55 8.87 6.42
CA ARG A 13 -19.22 10.07 5.63
C ARG A 13 -17.76 10.51 5.81
N LYS A 14 -17.21 10.37 7.02
CA LYS A 14 -15.80 10.70 7.28
C LYS A 14 -14.86 9.72 6.58
N LEU A 15 -15.12 8.42 6.69
CA LEU A 15 -14.36 7.39 5.98
C LEU A 15 -14.42 7.58 4.46
N ASP A 16 -15.61 7.83 3.91
CA ASP A 16 -15.79 8.07 2.48
C ASP A 16 -15.05 9.33 2.02
N GLY A 17 -15.05 10.40 2.83
CA GLY A 17 -14.26 11.59 2.56
C GLY A 17 -12.76 11.30 2.44
N MET A 18 -12.19 10.52 3.37
CA MET A 18 -10.78 10.13 3.34
C MET A 18 -10.46 9.25 2.12
N LYS A 19 -11.28 8.24 1.86
CA LYS A 19 -11.14 7.35 0.69
C LYS A 19 -11.18 8.14 -0.62
N ASN A 20 -12.11 9.08 -0.74
CA ASN A 20 -12.25 9.91 -1.94
C ASN A 20 -11.05 10.85 -2.12
N ALA A 21 -10.51 11.41 -1.04
CA ALA A 21 -9.29 12.20 -1.09
C ALA A 21 -8.09 11.36 -1.57
N ILE A 22 -7.93 10.13 -1.08
CA ILE A 22 -6.87 9.22 -1.54
C ILE A 22 -7.06 8.88 -3.02
N LYS A 23 -8.26 8.47 -3.44
CA LYS A 23 -8.57 8.16 -4.84
C LYS A 23 -8.30 9.35 -5.76
N PHE A 24 -8.64 10.56 -5.32
CA PHE A 24 -8.35 11.78 -6.05
C PHE A 24 -6.85 12.06 -6.16
N ASN A 25 -6.06 11.78 -5.11
CA ASN A 25 -4.62 11.93 -5.17
C ASN A 25 -3.96 10.88 -6.08
N LEU A 26 -4.46 9.64 -6.08
CA LEU A 26 -4.00 8.57 -6.98
C LEU A 26 -4.29 8.91 -8.44
N SER A 27 -5.48 9.44 -8.77
CA SER A 27 -5.84 9.78 -10.15
C SER A 27 -5.04 10.96 -10.72
N LYS A 28 -4.41 11.77 -9.85
CA LYS A 28 -3.52 12.87 -10.23
C LYS A 28 -2.09 12.43 -10.53
N VAL A 29 -1.75 11.16 -10.31
CA VAL A 29 -0.42 10.64 -10.67
C VAL A 29 -0.23 10.73 -12.18
N ARG A 30 0.86 11.37 -12.61
CA ARG A 30 1.08 11.73 -14.03
C ARG A 30 1.20 10.51 -14.93
N GLN A 31 1.84 9.45 -14.44
CA GLN A 31 2.17 8.27 -15.23
C GLN A 31 0.99 7.31 -15.30
N LYS A 32 0.49 7.05 -16.52
CA LYS A 32 -0.68 6.19 -16.76
C LYS A 32 -0.32 4.81 -17.32
N ALA A 33 0.89 4.35 -17.06
CA ALA A 33 1.36 3.05 -17.53
C ALA A 33 0.55 1.89 -16.93
N GLN A 34 0.53 0.74 -17.61
CA GLN A 34 -0.29 -0.40 -17.21
C GLN A 34 0.08 -0.95 -15.83
N PHE A 35 1.38 -1.02 -15.50
CA PHE A 35 1.84 -1.46 -14.18
C PHE A 35 1.35 -0.54 -13.05
N TRP A 36 1.29 0.77 -13.29
CA TRP A 36 0.72 1.72 -12.34
C TRP A 36 -0.78 1.48 -12.16
N LYS A 37 -1.54 1.32 -13.25
CA LYS A 37 -2.98 1.03 -13.17
C LYS A 37 -3.28 -0.24 -12.38
N GLN A 38 -2.45 -1.28 -12.52
CA GLN A 38 -2.59 -2.52 -11.76
C GLN A 38 -2.34 -2.28 -10.27
N TYR A 39 -1.22 -1.63 -9.93
CA TYR A 39 -0.90 -1.28 -8.54
C TYR A 39 -1.97 -0.37 -7.92
N GLU A 40 -2.42 0.66 -8.63
CA GLU A 40 -3.48 1.58 -8.21
C GLU A 40 -4.78 0.81 -7.92
N LYS A 41 -5.17 -0.11 -8.82
CA LYS A 41 -6.36 -0.94 -8.62
C LYS A 41 -6.26 -1.78 -7.34
N THR A 42 -5.12 -2.45 -7.13
CA THR A 42 -4.88 -3.24 -5.92
C THR A 42 -4.93 -2.36 -4.67
N LEU A 43 -4.25 -1.21 -4.68
CA LEU A 43 -4.25 -0.29 -3.55
C LEU A 43 -5.67 0.23 -3.23
N ILE A 44 -6.46 0.56 -4.25
CA ILE A 44 -7.86 0.97 -4.07
C ILE A 44 -8.70 -0.17 -3.47
N GLN A 45 -8.48 -1.42 -3.88
CA GLN A 45 -9.17 -2.57 -3.31
C GLN A 45 -8.83 -2.75 -1.83
N LEU A 46 -7.55 -2.67 -1.46
CA LEU A 46 -7.08 -2.74 -0.09
C LEU A 46 -7.66 -1.62 0.79
N ILE A 47 -7.69 -0.39 0.27
CA ILE A 47 -8.32 0.75 0.95
C ILE A 47 -9.81 0.51 1.18
N ASN A 48 -10.53 -0.01 0.18
CA ASN A 48 -11.95 -0.30 0.32
C ASN A 48 -12.19 -1.40 1.37
N ALA A 49 -11.38 -2.46 1.36
CA ALA A 49 -11.48 -3.56 2.33
C ALA A 49 -11.24 -3.05 3.76
N LYS A 50 -10.17 -2.28 3.97
CA LYS A 50 -9.85 -1.69 5.27
C LYS A 50 -10.92 -0.69 5.73
N SER A 51 -11.45 0.11 4.82
CA SER A 51 -12.57 1.01 5.13
C SER A 51 -13.81 0.24 5.59
N SER A 52 -14.10 -0.92 4.99
CA SER A 52 -15.23 -1.77 5.41
C SER A 52 -14.97 -2.41 6.78
N GLU A 53 -13.74 -2.88 7.05
CA GLU A 53 -13.34 -3.39 8.36
C GLU A 53 -13.59 -2.36 9.45
N TYR A 54 -13.15 -1.11 9.25
CA TYR A 54 -13.36 -0.03 10.20
C TYR A 54 -14.82 0.37 10.37
N ALA A 55 -15.63 0.30 9.31
CA ALA A 55 -17.07 0.52 9.41
C ALA A 55 -17.74 -0.57 10.29
N THR A 56 -17.33 -1.83 10.14
CA THR A 56 -17.79 -2.94 10.98
C THR A 56 -17.37 -2.75 12.43
N MET A 57 -16.09 -2.46 12.69
CA MET A 57 -15.58 -2.20 14.04
C MET A 57 -16.34 -1.07 14.75
N PHE A 58 -16.64 0.02 14.04
CA PHE A 58 -17.43 1.11 14.60
C PHE A 58 -18.88 0.70 14.90
N ASN A 59 -19.51 -0.05 13.99
CA ASN A 59 -20.86 -0.56 14.20
C ASN A 59 -20.97 -1.47 15.41
N ASP A 60 -19.97 -2.34 15.62
CA ASP A 60 -19.89 -3.25 16.76
C ASP A 60 -19.66 -2.49 18.06
N TYR A 61 -18.68 -1.56 18.06
CA TYR A 61 -18.42 -0.67 19.19
C TYR A 61 -19.66 0.12 19.60
N MET A 62 -20.34 0.75 18.65
CA MET A 62 -21.58 1.49 18.90
C MET A 62 -22.72 0.56 19.31
N GLY A 63 -22.74 -0.69 18.84
CA GLY A 63 -23.67 -1.71 19.29
C GLY A 63 -23.52 -1.98 20.79
N GLN A 64 -22.30 -2.28 21.23
CA GLN A 64 -21.98 -2.56 22.63
C GLN A 64 -22.24 -1.34 23.52
N LYS A 65 -21.80 -0.15 23.10
CA LYS A 65 -22.00 1.08 23.86
C LYS A 65 -23.48 1.45 23.98
N MET A 66 -24.31 1.24 22.96
CA MET A 66 -25.75 1.50 23.10
C MET A 66 -26.43 0.57 24.10
N SER A 67 -26.01 -0.69 24.23
CA SER A 67 -26.55 -1.59 25.25
C SER A 67 -26.26 -1.05 26.66
N SER A 68 -25.01 -0.68 26.92
CA SER A 68 -24.59 -0.09 28.21
C SER A 68 -25.30 1.25 28.51
N LEU A 69 -25.49 2.11 27.51
CA LEU A 69 -26.23 3.36 27.69
C LEU A 69 -27.71 3.14 27.96
N THR A 70 -28.29 2.06 27.42
CA THR A 70 -29.69 1.71 27.69
C THR A 70 -29.86 1.29 29.15
N GLU A 71 -28.96 0.48 29.68
CA GLU A 71 -28.93 0.08 31.09
C GLU A 71 -28.79 1.29 32.02
N GLN A 72 -27.84 2.19 31.75
CA GLN A 72 -27.64 3.42 32.52
C GLN A 72 -28.84 4.37 32.47
N CYS A 73 -29.57 4.40 31.36
CA CYS A 73 -30.80 5.18 31.26
C CYS A 73 -31.93 4.60 32.10
N ILE A 74 -32.04 3.27 32.17
CA ILE A 74 -33.03 2.61 33.02
C ILE A 74 -32.71 2.91 34.50
N SER A 75 -31.43 3.01 34.86
CA SER A 75 -30.96 3.36 36.21
C SER A 75 -31.04 4.85 36.57
N ASN A 76 -31.51 5.73 35.66
CA ASN A 76 -31.56 7.19 35.85
C ASN A 76 -30.20 7.90 36.05
N ASP A 77 -29.09 7.26 35.68
CA ASP A 77 -27.73 7.80 35.87
C ASP A 77 -27.24 8.71 34.71
N LEU A 78 -28.08 8.92 33.68
CA LEU A 78 -27.69 9.61 32.45
C LEU A 78 -28.31 11.01 32.32
N THR A 79 -27.46 12.02 32.13
CA THR A 79 -27.87 13.42 31.89
C THR A 79 -28.36 13.66 30.46
N SER A 80 -27.78 13.02 29.44
CA SER A 80 -28.29 13.05 28.05
C SER A 80 -27.68 11.97 27.14
N ILE A 81 -28.51 11.06 26.63
CA ILE A 81 -28.11 10.00 25.67
C ILE A 81 -27.45 10.58 24.41
N LYS A 82 -27.96 11.71 23.91
CA LYS A 82 -27.48 12.29 22.65
C LYS A 82 -26.05 12.82 22.79
N THR A 83 -25.77 13.50 23.89
CA THR A 83 -24.42 14.00 24.21
C THR A 83 -23.45 12.84 24.36
N GLU A 84 -23.89 11.76 25.03
CA GLU A 84 -23.02 10.62 25.26
C GLU A 84 -22.69 9.84 23.99
N ILE A 85 -23.67 9.62 23.10
CA ILE A 85 -23.41 9.04 21.77
C ILE A 85 -22.40 9.89 20.98
N HIS A 86 -22.53 11.21 21.04
CA HIS A 86 -21.61 12.10 20.36
C HIS A 86 -20.18 12.01 20.94
N ASN A 87 -20.06 11.96 22.26
CA ASN A 87 -18.79 11.76 22.96
C ASN A 87 -18.14 10.43 22.58
N GLN A 88 -18.88 9.32 22.62
CA GLN A 88 -18.37 7.99 22.24
C GLN A 88 -17.93 7.95 20.77
N THR A 89 -18.69 8.59 19.87
CA THR A 89 -18.32 8.69 18.45
C THR A 89 -17.01 9.47 18.28
N ASN A 90 -16.87 10.61 18.97
CA ASN A 90 -15.66 11.43 18.93
C ASN A 90 -14.45 10.71 19.54
N ASN A 91 -14.64 9.98 20.64
CA ASN A 91 -13.58 9.20 21.28
C ASN A 91 -13.08 8.10 20.33
N PHE A 92 -13.99 7.32 19.74
CA PHE A 92 -13.62 6.30 18.76
C PHE A 92 -12.81 6.88 17.59
N MET A 93 -13.21 8.04 17.06
CA MET A 93 -12.49 8.68 15.95
C MET A 93 -11.14 9.28 16.35
N LYS A 94 -10.98 9.75 17.59
CA LYS A 94 -9.71 10.28 18.10
C LYS A 94 -8.71 9.15 18.33
N ASP A 95 -9.16 8.08 18.98
CA ASP A 95 -8.32 6.94 19.34
C ASP A 95 -7.92 6.17 18.07
N ASN A 96 -8.85 6.05 17.13
CA ASN A 96 -8.63 5.41 15.87
C ASN A 96 -8.55 6.45 14.74
N ASN A 97 -7.36 7.01 14.53
CA ASN A 97 -7.07 7.79 13.33
C ASN A 97 -6.83 6.80 12.15
N LEU A 98 -7.93 6.16 11.72
CA LEU A 98 -7.99 4.78 11.16
C LEU A 98 -7.21 4.60 9.86
N LEU A 99 -7.71 5.17 8.75
CA LEU A 99 -7.23 4.79 7.41
C LEU A 99 -5.89 5.42 7.02
N LEU A 100 -5.64 6.65 7.46
CA LEU A 100 -4.45 7.40 7.04
C LEU A 100 -3.17 6.90 7.70
N LYS A 101 -3.25 6.37 8.93
CA LYS A 101 -2.10 5.74 9.61
C LYS A 101 -1.68 4.44 8.91
N GLU A 102 -2.65 3.71 8.35
CA GLU A 102 -2.37 2.43 7.68
C GLU A 102 -1.99 2.57 6.20
N ILE A 103 -2.08 3.76 5.61
CA ILE A 103 -1.89 3.94 4.17
C ILE A 103 -0.51 3.46 3.67
N GLU A 104 0.50 3.53 4.53
CA GLU A 104 1.85 3.04 4.25
C GLU A 104 1.91 1.52 4.21
N SER A 105 1.28 0.86 5.19
CA SER A 105 1.10 -0.59 5.20
C SER A 105 0.35 -1.05 3.95
N LEU A 106 -0.74 -0.36 3.58
CA LEU A 106 -1.52 -0.68 2.38
C LEU A 106 -0.72 -0.48 1.08
N LYS A 107 0.10 0.57 0.99
CA LYS A 107 1.02 0.78 -0.15
C LYS A 107 2.03 -0.36 -0.26
N PHE A 108 2.58 -0.80 0.86
CA PHE A 108 3.53 -1.90 0.91
C PHE A 108 2.85 -3.23 0.53
N GLN A 109 1.67 -3.51 1.06
CA GLN A 109 0.88 -4.69 0.70
C GLN A 109 0.52 -4.71 -0.78
N ALA A 110 0.14 -3.56 -1.36
CA ALA A 110 -0.09 -3.45 -2.80
C ALA A 110 1.16 -3.75 -3.63
N LEU A 111 2.37 -3.40 -3.14
CA LEU A 111 3.63 -3.73 -3.80
C LEU A 111 3.88 -5.24 -3.74
N GLU A 112 3.67 -5.88 -2.59
CA GLU A 112 3.82 -7.34 -2.46
C GLU A 112 2.87 -8.09 -3.37
N GLU A 113 1.60 -7.69 -3.45
CA GLU A 113 0.64 -8.28 -4.38
C GLU A 113 1.06 -8.06 -5.84
N PHE A 114 1.58 -6.89 -6.17
CA PHE A 114 2.11 -6.60 -7.50
C PHE A 114 3.29 -7.50 -7.87
N ILE A 115 4.27 -7.67 -6.96
CA ILE A 115 5.41 -8.56 -7.12
C ILE A 115 4.94 -10.00 -7.30
N GLN A 116 4.01 -10.46 -6.44
CA GLN A 116 3.49 -11.81 -6.49
C GLN A 116 2.85 -12.12 -7.84
N GLN A 117 2.00 -11.21 -8.34
CA GLN A 117 1.27 -11.37 -9.60
C GLN A 117 2.17 -11.29 -10.83
N ASN A 118 3.11 -10.35 -10.87
CA ASN A 118 3.88 -10.06 -12.08
C ASN A 118 5.23 -10.78 -12.14
N ILE A 119 5.78 -11.18 -10.99
CA ILE A 119 7.14 -11.73 -10.90
C ILE A 119 7.06 -13.18 -10.41
N THR A 120 6.57 -13.40 -9.18
CA THR A 120 6.65 -14.73 -8.56
C THR A 120 5.86 -15.78 -9.33
N ILE A 121 4.61 -15.48 -9.69
CA ILE A 121 3.76 -16.40 -10.45
C ILE A 121 4.33 -16.61 -11.86
N GLN A 122 4.73 -15.53 -12.53
CA GLN A 122 5.26 -15.61 -13.90
C GLN A 122 6.60 -16.36 -13.99
N ARG A 123 7.42 -16.33 -12.94
CA ARG A 123 8.68 -17.09 -12.86
C ARG A 123 8.47 -18.59 -13.03
N ASN A 124 7.33 -19.12 -12.61
CA ASN A 124 7.02 -20.55 -12.73
C ASN A 124 6.72 -20.98 -14.18
N HIS A 125 6.57 -20.02 -15.09
CA HIS A 125 6.24 -20.25 -16.51
C HIS A 125 7.36 -19.84 -17.47
N LEU A 126 8.61 -19.84 -17.00
CA LEU A 126 9.76 -19.50 -17.85
C LEU A 126 10.13 -20.65 -18.77
N GLU A 127 10.37 -20.34 -20.06
CA GLU A 127 10.81 -21.31 -21.07
C GLU A 127 12.19 -21.91 -20.74
N LYS A 128 13.07 -21.09 -20.15
CA LYS A 128 14.40 -21.51 -19.69
C LYS A 128 14.49 -21.40 -18.19
N LYS A 129 15.02 -22.44 -17.55
CA LYS A 129 15.26 -22.45 -16.10
C LYS A 129 16.36 -21.44 -15.76
N PRO A 130 16.08 -20.42 -14.94
CA PRO A 130 17.10 -19.46 -14.51
C PRO A 130 18.10 -20.12 -13.55
N THR A 131 19.33 -19.62 -13.54
CA THR A 131 20.37 -20.08 -12.62
C THR A 131 20.05 -19.64 -11.18
N PRO A 132 20.58 -20.33 -10.15
CA PRO A 132 20.46 -19.88 -8.76
C PRO A 132 21.01 -18.46 -8.54
N LYS A 133 22.09 -18.09 -9.24
CA LYS A 133 22.71 -16.77 -9.13
C LYS A 133 21.82 -15.66 -9.72
N ALA A 134 21.17 -15.90 -10.86
CA ALA A 134 20.19 -14.98 -11.42
C ALA A 134 18.98 -14.80 -10.50
N ILE A 135 18.48 -15.88 -9.90
CA ILE A 135 17.37 -15.81 -8.92
C ILE A 135 17.77 -14.96 -7.71
N SER A 136 18.95 -15.24 -7.12
CA SER A 136 19.45 -14.46 -5.98
C SER A 136 19.61 -12.97 -6.33
N THR A 137 20.06 -12.67 -7.54
CA THR A 137 20.23 -11.29 -8.04
C THR A 137 18.88 -10.57 -8.21
N LEU A 138 17.85 -11.29 -8.67
CA LEU A 138 16.48 -10.77 -8.72
C LEU A 138 15.94 -10.50 -7.31
N GLU A 139 16.08 -11.45 -6.39
CA GLU A 139 15.57 -11.36 -5.03
C GLU A 139 16.22 -10.20 -4.26
N LYS A 140 17.54 -10.01 -4.40
CA LYS A 140 18.25 -8.85 -3.84
C LYS A 140 17.70 -7.52 -4.36
N PHE A 141 17.40 -7.44 -5.66
CA PHE A 141 16.82 -6.24 -6.24
C PHE A 141 15.40 -5.97 -5.74
N ILE A 142 14.55 -7.00 -5.65
CA ILE A 142 13.21 -6.90 -5.07
C ILE A 142 13.29 -6.40 -3.64
N GLU A 143 14.23 -6.93 -2.85
CA GLU A 143 14.43 -6.51 -1.47
C GLU A 143 14.88 -5.04 -1.37
N LYS A 144 15.74 -4.58 -2.31
CA LYS A 144 16.09 -3.16 -2.41
C LYS A 144 14.85 -2.30 -2.70
N VAL A 145 13.98 -2.72 -3.62
CA VAL A 145 12.73 -2.02 -3.95
C VAL A 145 11.78 -1.95 -2.74
N ARG A 146 11.61 -3.05 -2.01
CA ARG A 146 10.83 -3.10 -0.76
C ARG A 146 11.34 -2.09 0.27
N ASN A 147 12.64 -2.09 0.50
CA ASN A 147 13.27 -1.21 1.47
C ASN A 147 13.15 0.26 1.08
N ILE A 148 13.26 0.59 -0.21
CA ILE A 148 13.00 1.96 -0.71
C ILE A 148 11.58 2.40 -0.36
N LEU A 149 10.56 1.60 -0.67
CA LEU A 149 9.17 1.98 -0.41
C LEU A 149 8.89 2.15 1.09
N LYS A 150 9.51 1.30 1.93
CA LYS A 150 9.29 1.29 3.39
C LYS A 150 10.00 2.42 4.14
N THR A 151 11.22 2.76 3.73
CA THR A 151 12.11 3.62 4.54
C THR A 151 12.29 5.01 3.98
N ASN A 152 12.10 5.21 2.67
CA ASN A 152 12.37 6.50 2.05
C ASN A 152 11.22 7.48 2.31
N PRO A 153 11.48 8.64 2.97
CA PRO A 153 10.45 9.62 3.32
C PRO A 153 9.63 10.14 2.13
N ARG A 154 10.18 10.06 0.92
CA ARG A 154 9.48 10.50 -0.29
C ARG A 154 8.25 9.65 -0.62
N PHE A 155 8.13 8.45 -0.06
CA PHE A 155 7.00 7.54 -0.24
C PHE A 155 6.03 7.53 0.95
N ILE A 156 6.32 8.25 2.04
CA ILE A 156 5.56 8.27 3.29
C ILE A 156 4.37 9.24 3.17
N GLY A 157 3.19 8.87 3.65
CA GLY A 157 1.97 9.68 3.54
C GLY A 157 1.15 9.52 2.24
N HIS A 158 0.16 10.39 2.01
CA HIS A 158 -0.93 10.15 1.03
C HIS A 158 -1.21 11.33 0.09
N GLU A 159 -0.26 12.25 -0.05
CA GLU A 159 -0.33 13.34 -1.04
C GLU A 159 0.14 12.86 -2.42
N VAL A 160 -0.26 13.58 -3.46
CA VAL A 160 0.12 13.27 -4.86
C VAL A 160 1.63 13.08 -5.03
N LYS A 161 2.45 13.90 -4.35
CA LYS A 161 3.92 13.82 -4.43
C LYS A 161 4.47 12.48 -3.95
N HIS A 162 3.82 11.84 -2.97
CA HIS A 162 4.25 10.55 -2.41
C HIS A 162 3.89 9.38 -3.34
N TYR A 163 2.84 9.53 -4.14
CA TYR A 163 2.45 8.53 -5.14
C TYR A 163 3.20 8.67 -6.46
N ASN A 164 3.59 9.90 -6.84
CA ASN A 164 4.24 10.18 -8.13
C ASN A 164 5.54 9.40 -8.38
N MET A 165 6.24 8.96 -7.33
CA MET A 165 7.50 8.20 -7.46
C MET A 165 7.29 6.69 -7.54
N ILE A 166 6.10 6.19 -7.18
CA ILE A 166 5.80 4.75 -7.19
C ILE A 166 5.80 4.18 -8.62
N PRO A 167 5.19 4.82 -9.65
CA PRO A 167 5.26 4.34 -11.03
C PRO A 167 6.68 4.08 -11.52
N ASP A 168 7.62 4.99 -11.28
CA ASP A 168 9.03 4.84 -11.68
C ASP A 168 9.68 3.64 -10.98
N LEU A 169 9.38 3.43 -9.71
CA LEU A 169 9.87 2.29 -8.93
C LEU A 169 9.35 0.96 -9.50
N LEU A 170 8.05 0.90 -9.81
CA LEU A 170 7.43 -0.27 -10.45
C LEU A 170 7.97 -0.52 -11.85
N GLN A 171 8.21 0.55 -12.62
CA GLN A 171 8.81 0.43 -13.95
C GLN A 171 10.20 -0.16 -13.89
N ARG A 172 11.06 0.33 -12.97
CA ARG A 172 12.40 -0.22 -12.75
C ARG A 172 12.35 -1.69 -12.38
N LEU A 173 11.42 -2.06 -11.50
CA LEU A 173 11.17 -3.45 -11.12
C LEU A 173 10.78 -4.33 -12.31
N MET A 174 9.86 -3.87 -13.15
CA MET A 174 9.44 -4.61 -14.34
C MET A 174 10.55 -4.72 -15.38
N ILE A 175 11.32 -3.65 -15.62
CA ILE A 175 12.48 -3.70 -16.53
C ILE A 175 13.49 -4.74 -16.03
N TYR A 176 13.83 -4.70 -14.74
CA TYR A 176 14.79 -5.63 -14.16
C TYR A 176 14.30 -7.08 -14.24
N TYR A 177 13.01 -7.31 -13.99
CA TYR A 177 12.39 -8.62 -14.18
C TYR A 177 12.35 -9.06 -15.65
N CYS A 178 12.13 -8.15 -16.61
CA CYS A 178 12.23 -8.46 -18.03
C CYS A 178 13.65 -8.92 -18.39
N CYS A 179 14.69 -8.23 -17.90
CA CYS A 179 16.09 -8.64 -18.10
C CYS A 179 16.36 -10.05 -17.54
N PHE A 180 15.83 -10.34 -16.35
CA PHE A 180 15.89 -11.68 -15.75
C PHE A 180 15.18 -12.73 -16.62
N LYS A 181 13.96 -12.44 -17.06
CA LYS A 181 13.12 -13.33 -17.88
C LYS A 181 13.77 -13.67 -19.22
N THR A 182 14.34 -12.67 -19.88
CA THR A 182 15.08 -12.84 -21.15
C THR A 182 16.45 -13.49 -20.94
N GLN A 183 16.90 -13.62 -19.68
CA GLN A 183 18.22 -14.10 -19.31
C GLN A 183 19.32 -13.33 -20.02
N LEU A 184 19.22 -11.99 -20.00
CA LEU A 184 20.22 -11.14 -20.64
C LEU A 184 21.62 -11.43 -20.09
N PRO A 185 22.65 -11.37 -20.94
CA PRO A 185 24.01 -11.53 -20.46
C PRO A 185 24.34 -10.46 -19.41
N LEU A 186 25.26 -10.77 -18.50
CA LEU A 186 25.69 -9.92 -17.39
C LEU A 186 24.61 -9.59 -16.34
N TYR A 187 23.37 -10.07 -16.48
CA TYR A 187 22.32 -9.84 -15.48
C TYR A 187 22.75 -10.27 -14.07
N GLU A 188 23.43 -11.42 -13.98
CA GLU A 188 23.95 -11.96 -12.71
C GLU A 188 25.04 -11.09 -12.06
N SER A 189 25.65 -10.20 -12.84
CA SER A 189 26.72 -9.28 -12.41
C SER A 189 26.23 -7.84 -12.36
N SER A 190 24.95 -7.58 -12.67
CA SER A 190 24.40 -6.23 -12.85
C SER A 190 24.50 -5.38 -11.59
N LEU A 191 24.22 -5.94 -10.42
CA LEU A 191 24.36 -5.23 -9.14
C LEU A 191 25.82 -4.83 -8.88
N GLU A 192 26.76 -5.76 -9.06
CA GLU A 192 28.18 -5.49 -8.87
C GLU A 192 28.71 -4.44 -9.86
N LEU A 193 28.24 -4.49 -11.11
CA LEU A 193 28.58 -3.50 -12.14
C LEU A 193 28.04 -2.12 -11.77
N LEU A 194 26.80 -2.02 -11.29
CA LEU A 194 26.21 -0.75 -10.86
C LEU A 194 26.96 -0.16 -9.66
N ASP A 195 27.30 -1.00 -8.67
CA ASP A 195 28.07 -0.57 -7.50
C ASP A 195 29.47 -0.08 -7.91
N LYS A 196 30.13 -0.76 -8.87
CA LYS A 196 31.42 -0.33 -9.42
C LYS A 196 31.34 1.00 -10.17
N ILE A 197 30.27 1.21 -10.95
CA ILE A 197 30.04 2.48 -11.66
C ILE A 197 29.82 3.64 -10.67
N GLU A 198 29.08 3.40 -9.58
CA GLU A 198 28.82 4.41 -8.56
C GLU A 198 30.08 4.80 -7.79
N GLN A 199 30.98 3.84 -7.55
CA GLN A 199 32.20 4.03 -6.77
C GLN A 199 33.38 4.58 -7.57
N ASN A 200 33.35 4.53 -8.90
CA ASN A 200 34.48 4.87 -9.75
C ASN A 200 34.11 5.90 -10.82
N THR A 201 34.97 6.92 -10.99
CA THR A 201 34.78 7.95 -12.03
C THR A 201 34.87 7.36 -13.45
N VAL A 202 35.65 6.29 -13.65
CA VAL A 202 35.77 5.57 -14.91
C VAL A 202 35.69 4.07 -14.64
N THR A 203 34.82 3.37 -15.37
CA THR A 203 34.66 1.91 -15.31
C THR A 203 34.81 1.33 -16.71
N THR A 204 35.76 0.41 -16.90
CA THR A 204 35.92 -0.32 -18.16
C THR A 204 35.26 -1.68 -18.05
N ILE A 205 34.32 -1.98 -18.96
CA ILE A 205 33.62 -3.26 -19.04
C ILE A 205 34.15 -4.03 -20.25
N ALA A 206 34.84 -5.14 -20.02
CA ALA A 206 35.34 -6.03 -21.06
C ALA A 206 34.50 -7.31 -21.08
N THR A 207 33.86 -7.61 -22.23
CA THR A 207 32.94 -8.74 -22.37
C THR A 207 33.17 -9.46 -23.70
N SER A 208 32.77 -10.72 -23.78
CA SER A 208 32.84 -11.52 -25.02
C SER A 208 31.66 -11.21 -25.95
N THR A 209 31.83 -11.45 -27.25
CA THR A 209 30.75 -11.30 -28.25
C THR A 209 29.49 -12.08 -27.84
N GLY A 210 28.34 -11.39 -27.85
CA GLY A 210 27.06 -11.94 -27.38
C GLY A 210 26.72 -11.62 -25.91
N SER A 211 27.50 -10.76 -25.26
CA SER A 211 27.22 -10.21 -23.93
C SER A 211 26.44 -8.89 -23.96
#